data_AF-A0A1X1N1N0-F1
#
_entry.id   AF-A0A1X1N1N0-F1
#
_cell.length_a   1.000
_cell.length_b   1.000
_cell.length_c   1.000
_cell.angle_alpha   90.00
_cell.angle_beta   90.00
_cell.angle_gamma   90.00
#
_symmetry.space_group_name_H-M   'P 1'
#
loop_
_entity.id
_entity.type
_entity.pdbx_description
1 polymer ?
#
loop_
_entity_poly.entity_id
_entity_poly.type
_entity_poly.pdbx_seq_one_letter_code
_entity_poly.pdbx_strand_id
1 'polypeptide(L)'
;MLQINDVRVETMCRLYRKNKARAWDGEYLDVLDTALNLTLGHRRVAEDPDLLCRNVIRDARRTIRRSEANARRSAACRPLADAARRRVSTTAADGSLVIEMVTYDTPEERALATETIRELTAFAATLGPHGPGCLQGMLDMETVPDSARKTGVSVATVERARRALRIHAKVLISDAA
;
A
#
# COMPACT_ATOMS: atom_id res chain seq x y z
N MET A 1 -11.58 -34.79 6.50
CA MET A 1 -10.46 -34.49 5.59
C MET A 1 -10.98 -33.57 4.51
N LEU A 2 -10.25 -32.50 4.19
CA LEU A 2 -10.62 -31.59 3.11
C LEU A 2 -10.36 -32.26 1.76
N GLN A 3 -11.41 -32.63 1.05
CA GLN A 3 -11.27 -32.97 -0.37
C GLN A 3 -10.97 -31.68 -1.13
N ILE A 4 -9.71 -31.54 -1.54
CA ILE A 4 -9.26 -30.45 -2.39
C ILE A 4 -9.61 -30.85 -3.82
N ASN A 5 -10.63 -30.20 -4.39
CA ASN A 5 -11.03 -30.42 -5.78
C ASN A 5 -9.92 -29.94 -6.74
N ASP A 6 -9.77 -30.60 -7.89
CA ASP A 6 -8.76 -30.26 -8.93
C ASP A 6 -8.83 -28.78 -9.36
N VAL A 7 -10.04 -28.23 -9.44
CA VAL A 7 -10.29 -26.82 -9.74
C VAL A 7 -9.60 -25.88 -8.73
N ARG A 8 -9.57 -26.26 -7.45
CA ARG A 8 -8.91 -25.48 -6.40
C ARG A 8 -7.39 -25.58 -6.51
N VAL A 9 -6.86 -26.77 -6.75
CA VAL A 9 -5.41 -26.97 -6.97
C VAL A 9 -4.94 -26.11 -8.13
N GLU A 10 -5.63 -26.17 -9.28
CA GLU A 10 -5.27 -25.40 -10.46
C GLU A 10 -5.39 -23.88 -10.21
N THR A 11 -6.41 -23.44 -9.49
CA THR A 11 -6.55 -22.03 -9.07
C THR A 11 -5.37 -21.59 -8.21
N MET A 12 -4.97 -22.39 -7.23
CA MET A 12 -3.81 -22.10 -6.38
C MET A 12 -2.52 -22.02 -7.20
N CYS A 13 -2.29 -22.97 -8.11
CA CYS A 13 -1.15 -22.95 -9.03
C CYS A 13 -1.11 -21.64 -9.84
N ARG A 14 -2.26 -21.18 -10.36
CA ARG A 14 -2.37 -19.91 -11.10
C ARG A 14 -2.07 -18.70 -10.22
N LEU A 15 -2.56 -18.67 -8.98
CA LEU A 15 -2.25 -17.60 -8.02
C LEU A 15 -0.74 -17.58 -7.68
N TYR A 16 -0.13 -18.74 -7.48
CA TYR A 16 1.33 -18.84 -7.26
C TYR A 16 2.14 -18.38 -8.49
N ARG A 17 1.72 -18.73 -9.71
CA ARG A 17 2.35 -18.20 -10.93
C ARG A 17 2.24 -16.68 -10.99
N LYS A 18 1.10 -16.09 -10.63
CA LYS A 18 0.91 -14.63 -10.55
C LYS A 18 1.78 -13.98 -9.48
N ASN A 19 1.99 -14.65 -8.34
CA ASN A 19 2.92 -14.22 -7.30
C ASN A 19 4.36 -14.17 -7.84
N LYS A 20 4.83 -15.26 -8.47
CA LYS A 20 6.19 -15.34 -9.04
C LYS A 20 6.43 -14.40 -10.23
N ALA A 21 5.41 -14.16 -11.05
CA ALA A 21 5.54 -13.33 -12.26
C ALA A 21 5.67 -11.84 -11.97
N ARG A 22 5.29 -11.38 -10.77
CA ARG A 22 5.26 -9.96 -10.43
C ARG A 22 6.18 -9.72 -9.23
N ALA A 23 7.40 -9.30 -9.51
CA ALA A 23 8.33 -8.88 -8.48
C ALA A 23 7.85 -7.53 -7.89
N TRP A 24 7.20 -7.60 -6.73
CA TRP A 24 7.25 -6.56 -5.68
C TRP A 24 6.22 -5.43 -5.77
N ASP A 25 4.94 -5.82 -5.78
CA ASP A 25 3.82 -4.92 -5.49
C ASP A 25 3.20 -5.40 -4.17
N GLY A 26 3.57 -4.76 -3.05
CA GLY A 26 3.21 -5.20 -1.68
C GLY A 26 1.70 -5.31 -1.48
N GLU A 27 0.95 -4.32 -1.98
CA GLU A 27 -0.52 -4.36 -1.97
C GLU A 27 -1.06 -5.55 -2.77
N TYR A 28 -0.41 -5.88 -3.88
CA TYR A 28 -0.79 -7.03 -4.69
C TYR A 28 -0.43 -8.37 -4.03
N LEU A 29 0.63 -8.44 -3.23
CA LEU A 29 0.97 -9.61 -2.42
C LEU A 29 -0.10 -9.86 -1.36
N ASP A 30 -0.53 -8.83 -0.63
CA ASP A 30 -1.61 -8.94 0.36
C ASP A 30 -2.92 -9.43 -0.28
N VAL A 31 -3.21 -8.94 -1.49
CA VAL A 31 -4.36 -9.42 -2.28
C VAL A 31 -4.21 -10.89 -2.65
N LEU A 32 -3.02 -11.34 -3.05
CA LEU A 32 -2.78 -12.74 -3.42
C LEU A 32 -2.83 -13.68 -2.20
N ASP A 33 -2.27 -13.29 -1.07
CA ASP A 33 -2.33 -14.07 0.17
C ASP A 33 -3.76 -14.18 0.68
N THR A 34 -4.50 -13.07 0.65
CA THR A 34 -5.93 -13.09 0.97
C THR A 34 -6.71 -13.96 -0.02
N ALA A 35 -6.38 -13.91 -1.31
CA ALA A 35 -7.02 -14.75 -2.32
C ALA A 35 -6.72 -16.25 -2.14
N LEU A 36 -5.48 -16.61 -1.75
CA LEU A 36 -5.10 -17.98 -1.42
C LEU A 36 -5.92 -18.49 -0.23
N ASN A 37 -6.02 -17.70 0.84
CA ASN A 37 -6.84 -18.01 2.01
C ASN A 37 -8.33 -18.20 1.63
N LEU A 38 -8.86 -17.36 0.75
CA LEU A 38 -10.23 -17.48 0.25
C LEU A 38 -10.46 -18.73 -0.62
N THR A 39 -9.42 -19.20 -1.31
CA THR A 39 -9.47 -20.41 -2.16
C THR A 39 -9.51 -21.69 -1.33
N LEU A 40 -8.85 -21.69 -0.16
CA LEU A 40 -8.88 -22.80 0.82
C LEU A 40 -10.23 -22.91 1.56
N GLY A 41 -11.05 -21.84 1.55
CA GLY A 41 -12.35 -21.80 2.20
C GLY A 41 -13.39 -22.75 1.60
N HIS A 42 -14.19 -23.40 2.45
CA HIS A 42 -15.06 -24.51 2.03
C HIS A 42 -16.35 -24.07 1.30
N ARG A 43 -16.70 -22.78 1.36
CA ARG A 43 -17.99 -22.26 0.87
C ARG A 43 -18.06 -22.06 -0.65
N ARG A 44 -16.96 -22.24 -1.39
CA ARG A 44 -16.92 -21.98 -2.83
C ARG A 44 -16.98 -23.27 -3.62
N VAL A 45 -18.10 -23.48 -4.31
CA VAL A 45 -18.26 -24.48 -5.36
C VAL A 45 -18.11 -23.74 -6.68
N ALA A 46 -17.02 -23.98 -7.40
CA ALA A 46 -16.81 -23.43 -8.73
C ALA A 46 -16.32 -24.56 -9.62
N GLU A 47 -16.92 -24.66 -10.81
CA GLU A 47 -16.61 -25.68 -11.80
C GLU A 47 -15.41 -25.28 -12.67
N ASP A 48 -15.15 -23.97 -12.81
CA ASP A 48 -14.08 -23.41 -13.65
C ASP A 48 -12.98 -22.72 -12.81
N PRO A 49 -11.69 -23.11 -12.98
CA PRO A 49 -10.57 -22.46 -12.30
C PRO A 49 -10.36 -21.00 -12.70
N ASP A 50 -10.69 -20.57 -13.92
CA ASP A 50 -10.55 -19.17 -14.33
C ASP A 50 -11.54 -18.27 -13.62
N LEU A 51 -12.80 -18.70 -13.59
CA LEU A 51 -13.85 -18.01 -12.85
C LEU A 51 -13.54 -17.95 -11.35
N LEU A 52 -13.07 -19.07 -10.77
CA LEU A 52 -12.69 -19.11 -9.35
C LEU A 52 -11.55 -18.14 -9.05
N CYS A 53 -10.48 -18.16 -9.84
CA CYS A 53 -9.32 -17.27 -9.72
C CYS A 53 -9.72 -15.78 -9.77
N ARG A 54 -10.56 -15.39 -10.74
CA ARG A 54 -11.05 -14.01 -10.86
C ARG A 54 -11.89 -13.59 -9.66
N ASN A 55 -12.75 -14.48 -9.16
CA ASN A 55 -13.64 -14.20 -8.04
C ASN A 55 -12.87 -14.07 -6.72
N VAL A 56 -11.89 -14.94 -6.45
CA VAL A 56 -11.11 -14.85 -5.21
C VAL A 56 -10.25 -13.58 -5.16
N ILE A 57 -9.68 -13.13 -6.28
CA ILE A 57 -8.94 -11.86 -6.34
C ILE A 57 -9.87 -10.66 -6.11
N ARG A 58 -11.06 -10.66 -6.73
CA ARG A 58 -12.06 -9.60 -6.53
C ARG A 58 -12.49 -9.52 -5.07
N ASP A 59 -12.76 -10.66 -4.45
CA ASP A 59 -13.21 -10.73 -3.07
C ASP A 59 -12.08 -10.39 -2.09
N ALA A 60 -10.83 -10.79 -2.36
CA ALA A 60 -9.67 -10.38 -1.59
C ALA A 60 -9.56 -8.85 -1.50
N ARG A 61 -9.64 -8.17 -2.65
CA ARG A 61 -9.65 -6.69 -2.69
C ARG A 61 -10.79 -6.09 -1.89
N ARG A 62 -11.99 -6.66 -1.98
CA ARG A 62 -13.17 -6.21 -1.21
C ARG A 62 -12.97 -6.41 0.29
N THR A 63 -12.39 -7.53 0.70
CA THR A 63 -12.10 -7.86 2.10
C THR A 63 -11.08 -6.90 2.68
N ILE A 64 -9.97 -6.63 1.98
CA ILE A 64 -8.95 -5.68 2.41
C ILE A 64 -9.55 -4.29 2.60
N ARG A 65 -10.27 -3.76 1.58
CA ARG A 65 -10.94 -2.46 1.69
C ARG A 65 -11.92 -2.37 2.85
N ARG A 66 -12.70 -3.43 3.11
CA ARG A 66 -13.63 -3.47 4.24
C ARG A 66 -12.89 -3.53 5.57
N SER A 67 -11.81 -4.30 5.65
CA SER A 67 -10.95 -4.40 6.82
C SER A 67 -10.36 -3.04 7.17
N GLU A 68 -9.80 -2.32 6.18
CA GLU A 68 -9.27 -0.97 6.35
C GLU A 68 -10.33 0.03 6.80
N ALA A 69 -11.51 0.02 6.17
CA ALA A 69 -12.61 0.89 6.57
C ALA A 69 -13.09 0.59 8.01
N ASN A 70 -13.17 -0.69 8.37
CA ASN A 70 -13.51 -1.11 9.73
C ASN A 70 -12.42 -0.79 10.73
N ALA A 71 -11.14 -0.90 10.36
CA ALA A 71 -10.01 -0.53 11.18
C ALA A 71 -10.00 0.97 11.44
N ARG A 72 -10.24 1.81 10.41
CA ARG A 72 -10.40 3.27 10.58
C ARG A 72 -11.56 3.60 11.51
N ARG A 73 -12.73 2.97 11.30
CA ARG A 73 -13.92 3.19 12.15
C ARG A 73 -13.69 2.73 13.60
N SER A 74 -13.06 1.58 13.78
CA SER A 74 -12.74 1.03 15.10
C SER A 74 -11.68 1.85 15.82
N ALA A 75 -10.67 2.33 15.08
CA ALA A 75 -9.66 3.25 15.58
C ALA A 75 -10.23 4.62 15.95
N ALA A 76 -11.37 5.04 15.37
CA ALA A 76 -12.10 6.23 15.80
C ALA A 76 -12.89 5.97 17.10
N CYS A 77 -13.51 4.79 17.26
CA CYS A 77 -14.38 4.50 18.40
C CYS A 77 -13.68 3.92 19.65
N ARG A 78 -12.44 3.41 19.56
CA ARG A 78 -11.73 2.80 20.70
C ARG A 78 -10.34 3.43 20.90
N PRO A 79 -9.97 3.80 22.14
CA PRO A 79 -8.60 4.22 22.43
C PRO A 79 -7.63 3.05 22.23
N LEU A 80 -6.51 3.29 21.56
CA LEU A 80 -5.51 2.28 21.24
C LEU A 80 -4.59 2.03 22.44
N ALA A 81 -4.06 0.81 22.55
CA ALA A 81 -3.11 0.41 23.59
C ALA A 81 -1.69 0.99 23.36
N ASP A 82 -1.45 1.58 22.19
CA ASP A 82 -0.15 2.10 21.76
C ASP A 82 0.06 3.54 22.27
N ALA A 83 1.17 3.77 22.96
CA ALA A 83 1.54 5.07 23.52
C ALA A 83 1.74 6.14 22.42
N ALA A 84 2.20 5.75 21.22
CA ALA A 84 2.38 6.63 20.06
C ALA A 84 1.05 7.10 19.41
N ARG A 85 -0.08 6.53 19.85
CA ARG A 85 -1.43 6.86 19.35
C ARG A 85 -2.36 7.27 20.48
N ARG A 86 -1.79 7.76 21.59
CA ARG A 86 -2.55 8.35 22.71
C ARG A 86 -3.36 9.54 22.19
N ARG A 87 -4.53 9.72 22.80
CA ARG A 87 -5.42 10.85 22.52
C ARG A 87 -5.25 11.87 23.62
N VAL A 88 -5.25 13.15 23.26
CA VAL A 88 -5.44 14.23 24.21
C VAL A 88 -6.86 14.71 24.04
N SER A 89 -7.65 14.56 25.11
CA SER A 89 -8.98 15.14 25.21
C SER A 89 -8.84 16.51 25.86
N THR A 90 -9.07 17.57 25.10
CA THR A 90 -9.17 18.94 25.60
C THR A 90 -10.62 19.37 25.57
N THR A 91 -11.02 20.18 26.55
CA THR A 91 -12.33 20.83 26.52
C THR A 91 -12.13 22.20 25.89
N ALA A 92 -12.80 22.46 24.78
CA ALA A 92 -12.75 23.76 24.14
C ALA A 92 -13.52 24.81 24.98
N ALA A 93 -13.32 26.09 24.66
CA ALA A 93 -13.92 27.20 25.40
C ALA A 93 -15.47 27.21 25.36
N ASP A 94 -16.06 26.50 24.38
CA ASP A 94 -17.50 26.30 24.23
C ASP A 94 -18.05 25.08 25.02
N GLY A 95 -17.20 24.39 25.79
CA GLY A 95 -17.55 23.19 26.53
C GLY A 95 -17.62 21.92 25.69
N SER A 96 -17.32 21.99 24.38
CA SER A 96 -17.25 20.82 23.53
C SER A 96 -15.99 19.99 23.84
N LEU A 97 -16.14 18.67 23.78
CA LEU A 97 -15.01 17.76 23.93
C LEU A 97 -14.28 17.67 22.59
N VAL A 98 -13.06 18.20 22.53
CA VAL A 98 -12.17 18.08 21.38
C VAL A 98 -11.23 16.91 21.63
N ILE A 99 -11.30 15.91 20.76
CA ILE A 99 -10.43 14.74 20.82
C ILE A 99 -9.42 14.85 19.69
N GLU A 100 -8.17 15.15 20.03
CA GLU A 100 -7.07 15.18 19.08
C GLU A 100 -6.25 13.89 19.20
N MET A 101 -5.86 13.33 18.06
CA MET A 101 -4.81 12.33 18.07
C MET A 101 -3.50 13.06 18.39
N VAL A 102 -2.74 12.53 19.35
CA VAL A 102 -1.34 12.93 19.48
C VAL A 102 -0.61 12.35 18.28
N THR A 103 -0.50 13.13 17.21
CA THR A 103 0.57 12.92 16.23
C THR A 103 1.83 13.36 16.95
N TYR A 104 2.63 12.41 17.42
CA TYR A 104 3.99 12.68 17.89
C TYR A 104 4.84 13.06 16.68
N ASP A 105 4.52 14.19 16.04
CA ASP A 105 5.30 14.76 14.95
C ASP A 105 6.49 15.47 15.62
N THR A 106 7.43 14.67 16.10
CA THR A 106 8.58 15.16 16.85
C THR A 106 9.40 16.10 15.95
N PRO A 107 10.02 17.15 16.50
CA PRO A 107 10.93 17.99 15.72
C PRO A 107 11.99 17.17 14.96
N GLU A 108 12.43 16.07 15.57
CA GLU A 108 13.36 15.10 15.02
C GLU A 108 12.76 14.34 13.83
N GLU A 109 11.52 13.83 13.93
CA GLU A 109 10.82 13.19 12.81
C GLU A 109 10.62 14.14 11.63
N ARG A 110 10.27 15.41 11.90
CA ARG A 110 10.15 16.43 10.85
C ARG A 110 11.50 16.75 10.21
N ALA A 111 12.58 16.79 10.98
CA ALA A 111 13.93 16.99 10.46
C ALA A 111 14.33 15.83 9.54
N LEU A 112 14.15 14.58 9.99
CA LEU A 112 14.43 13.37 9.21
C LEU A 112 13.60 13.30 7.92
N ALA A 113 12.30 13.60 7.99
CA ALA A 113 11.44 13.63 6.81
C ALA A 113 11.89 14.71 5.81
N THR A 114 12.25 15.89 6.31
CA THR A 114 12.75 17.00 5.48
C THR A 114 14.06 16.64 4.79
N GLU A 115 15.00 16.04 5.51
CA GLU A 115 16.28 15.57 4.98
C GLU A 115 16.07 14.50 3.91
N THR A 116 15.24 13.49 4.22
CA THR A 116 14.91 12.40 3.29
C THR A 116 14.27 12.94 2.00
N ILE A 117 13.32 13.87 2.11
CA ILE A 117 12.70 14.50 0.93
C ILE A 117 13.73 15.31 0.13
N ARG A 118 14.63 16.03 0.80
CA ARG A 118 15.68 16.81 0.15
C ARG A 118 16.62 15.92 -0.67
N GLU A 119 17.05 14.81 -0.09
CA GLU A 119 17.91 13.83 -0.76
C GLU A 119 17.21 13.14 -1.93
N LEU A 120 15.96 12.69 -1.73
CA LEU A 120 15.16 12.13 -2.81
C LEU A 120 14.95 13.12 -3.95
N THR A 121 14.74 14.40 -3.64
CA THR A 121 14.59 15.46 -4.64
C THR A 121 15.89 15.68 -5.42
N ALA A 122 17.03 15.71 -4.72
CA ALA A 122 18.35 15.80 -5.36
C ALA A 122 18.60 14.61 -6.28
N PHE A 123 18.34 13.39 -5.81
CA PHE A 123 18.46 12.18 -6.63
C PHE A 123 17.48 12.20 -7.82
N ALA A 124 16.24 12.63 -7.63
CA ALA A 124 15.26 12.74 -8.69
C ALA A 124 15.76 13.66 -9.82
N ALA A 125 16.42 14.77 -9.50
CA ALA A 125 17.01 15.65 -10.50
C ALA A 125 18.08 14.96 -11.36
N THR A 126 18.81 13.98 -10.81
CA THR A 126 19.82 13.20 -11.57
C THR A 126 19.22 12.27 -12.62
N LEU A 127 17.93 11.92 -12.49
CA LEU A 127 17.21 11.06 -13.44
C LEU A 127 16.79 11.81 -14.71
N GLY A 128 17.03 13.12 -14.76
CA GLY A 128 16.67 14.01 -15.86
C GLY A 128 15.47 14.90 -15.56
N PRO A 129 15.00 15.69 -16.55
CA PRO A 129 14.03 16.76 -16.33
C PRO A 129 12.66 16.29 -15.83
N HIS A 130 12.31 15.02 -16.04
CA HIS A 130 11.06 14.41 -15.60
C HIS A 130 11.15 13.79 -14.20
N GLY A 131 12.35 13.63 -13.65
CA GLY A 131 12.58 12.96 -12.38
C GLY A 131 11.85 13.61 -11.20
N PRO A 132 11.98 14.95 -11.00
CA PRO A 132 11.23 15.65 -9.95
C PRO A 132 9.71 15.49 -10.08
N GLY A 133 9.18 15.53 -11.31
CA GLY A 133 7.75 15.30 -11.57
C GLY A 133 7.31 13.87 -11.25
N CYS A 134 8.17 12.88 -11.49
CA CYS A 134 7.91 11.49 -11.12
C CYS A 134 7.92 11.28 -9.60
N LEU A 135 8.83 11.93 -8.87
CA LEU A 135 8.85 11.92 -7.41
C LEU A 135 7.58 12.59 -6.84
N GLN A 136 7.24 13.78 -7.32
CA GLN A 136 6.04 14.48 -6.88
C GLN A 136 4.78 13.63 -7.13
N GLY A 137 4.66 13.00 -8.31
CA GLY A 137 3.55 12.11 -8.60
C GLY A 137 3.49 10.87 -7.69
N MET A 138 4.62 10.41 -7.13
CA MET A 138 4.61 9.36 -6.10
C MET A 138 4.07 9.88 -4.76
N LEU A 139 4.46 11.09 -4.35
CA LEU A 139 4.01 11.72 -3.11
C LEU A 139 2.51 12.08 -3.17
N ASP A 140 2.04 12.52 -4.33
CA ASP A 140 0.63 12.86 -4.61
C ASP A 140 -0.25 11.62 -4.86
N MET A 141 0.33 10.41 -4.78
CA MET A 141 -0.37 9.14 -5.04
C MET A 141 -0.96 9.04 -6.47
N GLU A 142 -0.33 9.69 -7.44
CA GLU A 142 -0.73 9.61 -8.85
C GLU A 142 -0.43 8.23 -9.44
N THR A 143 -1.28 7.79 -10.36
CA THR A 143 -1.01 6.58 -11.15
C THR A 143 0.14 6.83 -12.13
N VAL A 144 0.81 5.76 -12.58
CA VAL A 144 1.90 5.86 -13.57
C VAL A 144 1.42 6.52 -14.88
N PRO A 145 0.24 6.17 -15.45
CA PRO A 145 -0.29 6.87 -16.61
C PRO A 145 -0.55 8.37 -16.38
N ASP A 146 -1.01 8.76 -15.19
CA ASP A 146 -1.29 10.17 -14.88
C ASP A 146 0.01 10.97 -14.78
N SER A 147 1.01 10.44 -14.09
CA SER A 147 2.34 11.08 -14.05
C SER A 147 2.98 11.13 -15.44
N ALA A 148 2.83 10.10 -16.27
CA ALA A 148 3.34 10.11 -17.65
C ALA A 148 2.72 11.23 -18.49
N ARG A 149 1.40 11.44 -18.35
CA ARG A 149 0.69 12.56 -18.98
C ARG A 149 1.17 13.91 -18.43
N LYS A 150 1.32 14.03 -17.12
CA LYS A 150 1.75 15.27 -16.43
C LYS A 150 3.18 15.67 -16.80
N THR A 151 4.10 14.71 -16.89
CA THR A 151 5.51 14.96 -17.20
C THR A 151 5.84 14.90 -18.69
N GLY A 152 4.88 14.53 -19.56
CA GLY A 152 5.07 14.45 -21.00
C GLY A 152 6.04 13.34 -21.45
N VAL A 153 6.17 12.26 -20.68
CA VAL A 153 7.08 11.14 -21.01
C VAL A 153 6.32 9.81 -21.12
N SER A 154 6.97 8.80 -21.69
CA SER A 154 6.36 7.46 -21.80
C SER A 154 6.12 6.82 -20.43
N VAL A 155 5.08 5.99 -20.33
CA VAL A 155 4.79 5.16 -19.14
C VAL A 155 6.03 4.37 -18.70
N ALA A 156 6.76 3.76 -19.66
CA ALA A 156 7.98 3.00 -19.38
C ALA A 156 9.12 3.86 -18.81
N THR A 157 9.17 5.16 -19.15
CA THR A 157 10.13 6.10 -18.56
C THR A 157 9.75 6.41 -17.12
N VAL A 158 8.46 6.66 -16.83
CA VAL A 158 7.97 6.88 -15.45
C VAL A 158 8.21 5.66 -14.58
N GLU A 159 7.94 4.45 -15.08
CA GLU A 159 8.20 3.21 -14.32
C GLU A 159 9.67 3.04 -13.96
N ARG A 160 10.59 3.34 -14.90
CA ARG A 160 12.03 3.32 -14.64
C ARG A 160 12.44 4.35 -13.59
N ALA A 161 11.97 5.59 -13.73
CA ALA A 161 12.27 6.66 -12.76
C ALA A 161 11.74 6.33 -11.36
N ARG A 162 10.47 5.90 -11.25
CA ARG A 162 9.88 5.48 -9.96
C ARG A 162 10.61 4.27 -9.36
N ARG A 163 11.07 3.32 -10.18
CA ARG A 163 11.89 2.20 -9.70
C ARG A 163 13.22 2.67 -9.12
N ALA A 164 13.93 3.57 -9.80
CA ALA A 164 15.19 4.13 -9.31
C ALA A 164 14.97 4.89 -7.99
N LEU A 165 13.94 5.73 -7.91
CA LEU A 165 13.58 6.47 -6.69
C LEU A 165 13.29 5.55 -5.50
N ARG A 166 12.55 4.45 -5.71
CA ARG A 166 12.29 3.46 -4.65
C ARG A 166 13.55 2.75 -4.18
N ILE A 167 14.46 2.40 -5.09
CA ILE A 167 15.74 1.77 -4.74
C ILE A 167 16.55 2.74 -3.87
N HIS A 168 16.63 4.02 -4.28
CA HIS A 168 17.37 5.02 -3.52
C HIS A 168 16.73 5.29 -2.15
N ALA A 169 15.40 5.45 -2.08
CA ALA A 169 14.68 5.60 -0.82
C ALA A 169 14.94 4.46 0.16
N LYS A 170 15.07 3.22 -0.35
CA LYS A 170 15.40 2.06 0.49
C LYS A 170 16.77 2.17 1.13
N VAL A 171 17.78 2.67 0.40
CA VAL A 171 19.13 2.89 0.93
C VAL A 171 19.06 3.92 2.07
N LEU A 172 18.39 5.06 1.85
CA LEU A 172 18.24 6.11 2.87
C LEU A 172 17.59 5.60 4.15
N ILE A 173 16.54 4.79 4.04
CA ILE A 173 15.84 4.23 5.21
C ILE A 173 16.67 3.15 5.91
N SER A 174 17.50 2.41 5.17
CA SER A 174 18.32 1.33 5.73
C SER A 174 19.59 1.85 6.41
N ASP A 175 20.12 2.99 5.96
CA ASP A 175 21.26 3.66 6.59
C ASP A 175 20.86 4.48 7.82
N ALA A 176 19.57 4.81 7.96
CA ALA A 176 18.99 5.52 9.11
C ALA A 176 18.56 4.60 10.28
N ALA A 177 18.60 3.28 10.11
CA ALA A 177 18.15 2.27 11.09
C ALA A 177 19.32 1.59 11.82
#